data_AF-E2BIP2-F1
#
_entry.id   AF-E2BIP2-F1
#
_cell.length_a   1.000
_cell.length_b   1.000
_cell.length_c   1.000
_cell.angle_alpha   90.00
_cell.angle_beta   90.00
_cell.angle_gamma   90.00
#
_symmetry.space_group_name_H-M   'P 1'
#
loop_
_entity.id
_entity.type
_entity.pdbx_description
1 polymer ?
#
loop_
_entity_poly.entity_id
_entity_poly.type
_entity_poly.pdbx_seq_one_letter_code
_entity_poly.pdbx_strand_id
1 'polypeptide(L)'
;MSNRTPRKDQSVPTLLRNNELLAEQRPEIGTGDLTAQMAATGSRFDTTRGENRCRRKVHFHVTYWMFYPFSEGKTICVLDLGFFGSWPIPTMGGVCIGTLKEYGSHIGDWEHMSLYFKDKEHPLTMYVSAHDAGAFYRYDPQNGTFVYESQETRKGLFQKPTFPEKVYTAGDSHPILFSARGSHGLWTAPGKHKFVRMPRLYDESGFGTAWPTWKRLELLLEEDNEALPGWMTFKGKWGNPSSNCHPLAKLGFNICEFVDGPTGIPMKKFNFRC
;
A
#
# COMPACT_ATOMS: atom_id res chain seq x y z
N MET A 1 38.77 -26.31 12.48
CA MET A 1 37.70 -26.53 11.48
C MET A 1 36.40 -26.80 12.23
N SER A 2 35.48 -25.84 12.27
CA SER A 2 34.16 -26.02 12.88
C SER A 2 33.11 -25.66 11.83
N ASN A 3 32.47 -26.70 11.29
CA ASN A 3 31.39 -26.58 10.32
C ASN A 3 30.12 -26.09 11.03
N ARG A 4 29.73 -24.83 10.77
CA ARG A 4 28.36 -24.39 11.03
C ARG A 4 27.51 -24.72 9.81
N THR A 5 26.58 -25.65 10.00
CA THR A 5 25.47 -25.95 9.10
C THR A 5 24.58 -24.71 8.92
N PRO A 6 24.08 -24.42 7.70
CA PRO A 6 23.12 -23.35 7.50
C PRO A 6 21.75 -23.73 8.08
N ARG A 7 21.13 -22.79 8.80
CA ARG A 7 19.78 -22.92 9.33
C ARG A 7 18.80 -22.99 8.15
N LYS A 8 18.05 -24.09 8.04
CA LYS A 8 16.99 -24.33 7.05
C LYS A 8 15.96 -23.19 7.04
N ASP A 9 15.56 -22.81 5.83
CA ASP A 9 14.48 -21.87 5.51
C ASP A 9 13.24 -22.09 6.36
N GLN A 10 12.83 -21.07 7.11
CA GLN A 10 11.48 -20.98 7.64
C GLN A 10 10.55 -20.54 6.50
N SER A 11 9.48 -21.30 6.27
CA SER A 11 8.49 -20.91 5.27
C SER A 11 7.80 -19.59 5.66
N VAL A 12 7.52 -18.73 4.68
CA VAL A 12 6.83 -17.42 4.87
C VAL A 12 5.59 -17.50 5.77
N PRO A 13 4.72 -18.53 5.67
CA PRO A 13 3.57 -18.68 6.58
C PRO A 13 3.97 -18.84 8.06
N THR A 14 5.08 -19.51 8.35
CA THR A 14 5.59 -19.70 9.71
C THR A 14 6.11 -18.40 10.31
N LEU A 15 6.77 -17.55 9.50
CA LEU A 15 7.25 -16.24 9.93
C LEU A 15 6.10 -15.28 10.26
N LEU A 16 5.03 -15.30 9.44
CA LEU A 16 3.82 -14.52 9.68
C LEU A 16 3.17 -14.86 11.01
N ARG A 17 2.99 -16.17 11.30
CA ARG A 17 2.41 -16.64 12.56
C ARG A 17 3.25 -16.28 13.78
N ASN A 18 4.58 -16.33 13.67
CA ASN A 18 5.48 -15.98 14.77
C ASN A 18 5.52 -14.47 15.06
N ASN A 19 5.38 -13.63 14.04
CA ASN A 19 5.33 -12.18 14.22
C ASN A 19 4.03 -11.72 14.92
N GLU A 20 2.92 -12.44 14.74
CA GLU A 20 1.68 -12.17 15.49
C GLU A 20 1.82 -12.49 16.99
N LEU A 21 2.42 -13.63 17.34
CA LEU A 21 2.67 -14.02 18.73
C LEU A 21 3.50 -12.97 19.50
N LEU A 22 4.42 -12.29 18.82
CA LEU A 22 5.21 -11.20 19.41
C LEU A 22 4.39 -9.91 19.58
N ALA A 23 3.34 -9.69 18.77
CA ALA A 23 2.47 -8.54 18.86
C ALA A 23 1.35 -8.69 19.93
N GLU A 24 1.07 -9.92 20.37
CA GLU A 24 0.04 -10.23 21.39
C GLU A 24 0.51 -10.03 22.85
N GLN A 25 1.80 -9.84 23.13
CA GLN A 25 2.33 -9.79 24.52
C GLN A 25 2.21 -8.43 25.25
N ARG A 26 1.23 -7.58 24.94
CA ARG A 26 0.94 -6.36 25.74
C ARG A 26 -0.32 -6.56 26.58
N PRO A 27 -0.33 -6.18 27.88
CA PRO A 27 -1.45 -6.44 28.76
C PRO A 27 -2.71 -5.68 28.31
N GLU A 28 -3.82 -6.41 28.22
CA GLU A 28 -5.14 -5.89 27.87
C GLU A 28 -5.70 -5.00 28.99
N ILE A 29 -6.16 -3.81 28.63
CA ILE A 29 -7.03 -2.97 29.46
C ILE A 29 -8.45 -3.19 28.95
N GLY A 30 -9.33 -3.63 29.86
CA GLY A 30 -10.69 -4.11 29.69
C GLY A 30 -11.48 -3.62 28.47
N THR A 31 -11.85 -4.56 27.61
CA THR A 31 -12.86 -4.42 26.56
C THR A 31 -14.26 -4.42 27.17
N GLY A 32 -14.78 -3.24 27.45
CA GLY A 32 -16.22 -3.03 27.65
C GLY A 32 -16.96 -3.16 26.32
N ASP A 33 -17.56 -4.32 26.10
CA ASP A 33 -18.82 -4.59 25.38
C ASP A 33 -19.22 -3.61 24.24
N LEU A 34 -18.49 -3.66 23.13
CA LEU A 34 -18.89 -3.04 21.85
C LEU A 34 -19.96 -3.86 21.10
N THR A 35 -20.29 -5.05 21.59
CA THR A 35 -21.33 -5.92 21.01
C THR A 35 -22.73 -5.50 21.47
N ALA A 36 -22.86 -4.88 22.64
CA ALA A 36 -24.14 -4.39 23.16
C ALA A 36 -24.66 -3.10 22.50
N GLN A 37 -23.80 -2.22 21.96
CA GLN A 37 -24.27 -0.93 21.42
C GLN A 37 -24.91 -1.02 20.02
N MET A 38 -24.65 -2.08 19.24
CA MET A 38 -25.34 -2.29 17.96
C MET A 38 -26.68 -3.03 18.08
N ALA A 39 -27.03 -3.52 19.28
CA ALA A 39 -28.27 -4.28 19.50
C ALA A 39 -29.47 -3.42 19.95
N ALA A 40 -29.24 -2.16 20.33
CA ALA A 40 -30.27 -1.29 20.95
C ALA A 40 -31.18 -0.54 19.97
N THR A 41 -30.99 -0.68 18.65
CA THR A 41 -31.89 -0.14 17.62
C THR A 41 -32.54 -1.24 16.78
N GLY A 42 -32.78 -2.40 17.40
CA GLY A 42 -33.59 -3.47 16.83
C GLY A 42 -35.07 -3.09 16.74
N SER A 43 -35.48 -2.60 15.57
CA SER A 43 -36.89 -2.51 15.20
C SER A 43 -37.58 -3.86 15.42
N ARG A 44 -38.70 -3.82 16.14
CA ARG A 44 -39.57 -4.94 16.52
C ARG A 44 -40.01 -5.70 15.27
N PHE A 45 -39.29 -6.75 14.90
CA PHE A 45 -39.66 -7.59 13.76
C PHE A 45 -40.62 -8.69 14.21
N ASP A 46 -41.86 -8.55 13.73
CA ASP A 46 -42.96 -9.47 13.88
C ASP A 46 -42.61 -10.86 13.31
N THR A 47 -42.55 -11.86 14.18
CA THR A 47 -42.45 -13.28 13.79
C THR A 47 -43.80 -13.74 13.27
N THR A 48 -44.02 -13.66 11.95
CA THR A 48 -44.83 -14.63 11.19
C THR A 48 -44.81 -14.32 9.68
N ARG A 49 -44.14 -15.17 8.88
CA ARG A 49 -44.46 -15.60 7.50
C ARG A 49 -43.21 -15.77 6.62
N GLY A 50 -43.02 -17.01 6.16
CA GLY A 50 -42.45 -17.34 4.85
C GLY A 50 -40.96 -17.05 4.66
N GLU A 51 -40.12 -18.05 4.94
CA GLU A 51 -38.72 -18.08 4.51
C GLU A 51 -38.63 -18.13 2.98
N ASN A 52 -38.69 -16.95 2.36
CA ASN A 52 -38.05 -16.65 1.08
C ASN A 52 -37.51 -15.23 1.19
N ARG A 53 -36.56 -15.03 2.10
CA ARG A 53 -35.79 -13.78 2.18
C ARG A 53 -34.87 -13.77 0.97
N CYS A 54 -35.26 -13.06 -0.09
CA CYS A 54 -34.32 -12.60 -1.12
C CYS A 54 -33.16 -11.91 -0.38
N ARG A 55 -32.02 -12.59 -0.23
CA ARG A 55 -30.80 -12.00 0.31
C ARG A 55 -30.50 -10.83 -0.61
N ARG A 56 -30.72 -9.61 -0.12
CA ARG A 56 -30.53 -8.39 -0.90
C ARG A 56 -29.10 -8.44 -1.40
N LYS A 57 -28.91 -8.43 -2.73
CA LYS A 57 -27.56 -8.44 -3.31
C LYS A 57 -26.87 -7.15 -2.90
N VAL A 58 -25.79 -7.27 -2.14
CA VAL A 58 -25.02 -6.13 -1.64
C VAL A 58 -23.70 -6.11 -2.38
N HIS A 59 -23.41 -4.94 -2.97
CA HIS A 59 -22.20 -4.66 -3.70
C HIS A 59 -21.59 -3.40 -3.12
N PHE A 60 -20.38 -3.50 -2.59
CA PHE A 60 -19.68 -2.37 -2.01
C PHE A 60 -18.18 -2.60 -2.09
N HIS A 61 -17.41 -1.55 -1.89
CA HIS A 61 -15.98 -1.65 -1.71
C HIS A 61 -15.56 -0.88 -0.45
N VAL A 62 -14.45 -1.32 0.13
CA VAL A 62 -13.79 -0.66 1.26
C VAL A 62 -12.40 -0.26 0.79
N THR A 63 -12.00 0.99 0.98
CA THR A 63 -10.67 1.47 0.64
C THR A 63 -9.93 1.89 1.89
N TYR A 64 -8.76 1.30 2.11
CA TYR A 64 -7.83 1.65 3.17
C TYR A 64 -6.77 2.57 2.59
N TRP A 65 -6.70 3.80 3.09
CA TRP A 65 -5.72 4.80 2.70
C TRP A 65 -4.56 4.81 3.70
N MET A 66 -3.33 4.84 3.18
CA MET A 66 -2.11 4.91 3.97
C MET A 66 -1.36 6.19 3.60
N PHE A 67 -1.12 7.03 4.60
CA PHE A 67 -0.35 8.25 4.46
C PHE A 67 1.09 8.05 4.88
N TYR A 68 2.03 8.43 4.01
CA TYR A 68 3.45 8.44 4.30
C TYR A 68 3.91 9.88 4.43
N PRO A 69 4.24 10.39 5.63
CA PRO A 69 4.50 11.81 5.83
C PRO A 69 5.75 12.32 5.08
N PHE A 70 6.70 11.42 4.82
CA PHE A 70 7.87 11.68 4.03
C PHE A 70 8.22 10.44 3.23
N SER A 71 8.57 10.64 1.97
CA SER A 71 9.12 9.59 1.10
C SER A 71 10.55 9.98 0.75
N GLU A 72 11.49 9.19 1.24
CA GLU A 72 12.88 9.23 0.81
C GLU A 72 12.95 8.85 -0.67
N GLY A 73 13.78 9.59 -1.40
CA GLY A 73 14.00 9.35 -2.81
C GLY A 73 14.80 8.06 -3.03
N LYS A 74 15.39 7.97 -4.22
CA LYS A 74 16.32 6.91 -4.57
C LYS A 74 17.65 7.50 -4.96
N THR A 75 18.72 6.97 -4.38
CA THR A 75 20.08 7.39 -4.69
C THR A 75 20.50 6.84 -6.05
N ILE A 76 20.94 7.72 -6.94
CA ILE A 76 21.53 7.38 -8.23
C ILE A 76 22.95 7.92 -8.32
N CYS A 77 23.79 7.23 -9.09
CA CYS A 77 25.12 7.71 -9.41
C CYS A 77 25.01 8.75 -10.54
N VAL A 78 25.59 9.93 -10.32
CA VAL A 78 25.62 11.00 -11.30
C VAL A 78 27.04 11.47 -11.57
N LEU A 79 27.28 11.90 -12.80
CA LEU A 79 28.50 12.56 -13.23
C LEU A 79 28.19 14.01 -13.54
N ASP A 80 28.82 14.94 -12.83
CA ASP A 80 28.70 16.37 -13.12
C ASP A 80 29.55 16.74 -14.36
N LEU A 81 28.87 17.11 -15.44
CA LEU A 81 29.50 17.56 -16.69
C LEU A 81 29.56 19.10 -16.80
N GLY A 82 29.48 19.81 -15.67
CA GLY A 82 29.60 21.26 -15.60
C GLY A 82 28.43 21.97 -16.28
N PHE A 83 28.69 22.68 -17.38
CA PHE A 83 27.65 23.44 -18.12
C PHE A 83 26.45 22.59 -18.53
N PHE A 84 26.68 21.31 -18.76
CA PHE A 84 25.66 20.39 -19.19
C PHE A 84 24.78 19.92 -18.00
N GLY A 85 25.27 19.98 -16.75
CA GLY A 85 24.60 19.48 -15.54
C GLY A 85 25.00 18.05 -15.13
N SER A 86 24.31 17.51 -14.12
CA SER A 86 24.61 16.18 -13.54
C SER A 86 23.89 15.04 -14.29
N TRP A 87 24.63 14.21 -15.03
CA TRP A 87 24.07 13.07 -15.76
C TRP A 87 23.97 11.80 -14.94
N PRO A 88 22.84 11.08 -14.97
CA PRO A 88 22.75 9.75 -14.38
C PRO A 88 23.63 8.76 -15.15
N ILE A 89 24.52 8.08 -14.44
CA ILE A 89 25.41 7.05 -14.98
C ILE A 89 25.24 5.73 -14.23
N PRO A 90 25.41 4.57 -14.87
CA PRO A 90 25.40 3.29 -14.17
C PRO A 90 26.63 3.17 -13.25
N THR A 91 26.48 2.46 -12.14
CA THR A 91 27.63 2.06 -11.30
C THR A 91 28.50 1.03 -12.04
N MET A 92 29.82 1.15 -11.92
CA MET A 92 30.77 0.21 -12.52
C MET A 92 31.32 -0.69 -11.43
N GLY A 93 31.02 -1.99 -11.48
CA GLY A 93 31.43 -2.93 -10.43
C GLY A 93 30.86 -2.63 -9.04
N GLY A 94 29.72 -1.95 -8.96
CA GLY A 94 29.11 -1.52 -7.69
C GLY A 94 29.65 -0.19 -7.14
N VAL A 95 30.65 0.42 -7.79
CA VAL A 95 31.22 1.71 -7.41
C VAL A 95 30.66 2.82 -8.30
N CYS A 96 30.34 3.96 -7.70
CA CYS A 96 29.94 5.17 -8.42
C CYS A 96 31.17 5.96 -8.85
N ILE A 97 31.36 6.14 -10.16
CA ILE A 97 32.43 7.00 -10.73
C ILE A 97 31.85 8.41 -10.89
N GLY A 98 31.64 9.09 -9.77
CA GLY A 98 30.95 10.38 -9.72
C GLY A 98 30.47 10.69 -8.30
N THR A 99 29.32 11.34 -8.18
CA THR A 99 28.66 11.60 -6.90
C THR A 99 27.36 10.83 -6.78
N LEU A 100 27.04 10.39 -5.57
CA LEU A 100 25.74 9.82 -5.27
C LEU A 100 24.78 10.96 -4.97
N LYS A 101 23.63 10.98 -5.65
CA LYS A 101 22.60 11.99 -5.43
C LYS A 101 21.22 11.36 -5.32
N GLU A 102 20.41 11.85 -4.39
CA GLU A 102 19.04 11.37 -4.16
C GLU A 102 18.06 12.06 -5.11
N TYR A 103 17.10 11.30 -5.65
CA TYR A 103 16.05 11.80 -6.52
C TYR A 103 14.68 11.24 -6.16
N GLY A 104 13.64 12.06 -6.30
CA GLY A 104 12.26 11.66 -6.11
C GLY A 104 11.77 11.79 -4.67
N SER A 105 12.47 12.53 -3.82
CA SER A 105 12.08 12.77 -2.44
C SER A 105 10.89 13.72 -2.41
N HIS A 106 9.91 13.47 -1.53
CA HIS A 106 8.75 14.35 -1.42
C HIS A 106 8.00 14.19 -0.10
N ILE A 107 7.24 15.23 0.25
CA ILE A 107 6.48 15.32 1.49
C ILE A 107 5.06 14.80 1.25
N GLY A 108 4.65 13.82 2.04
CA GLY A 108 3.35 13.19 1.94
C GLY A 108 3.24 12.27 0.73
N ASP A 109 2.89 11.00 0.92
CA ASP A 109 2.30 10.18 -0.14
C ASP A 109 1.04 9.46 0.35
N TRP A 110 0.14 9.16 -0.59
CA TRP A 110 -1.05 8.36 -0.36
C TRP A 110 -0.98 7.11 -1.23
N GLU A 111 -0.76 5.97 -0.58
CA GLU A 111 -1.11 4.68 -1.15
C GLU A 111 -2.41 4.17 -0.58
N HIS A 112 -2.97 3.18 -1.25
CA HIS A 112 -4.19 2.56 -0.77
C HIS A 112 -4.30 1.12 -1.24
N MET A 113 -5.15 0.39 -0.52
CA MET A 113 -5.68 -0.88 -0.98
C MET A 113 -7.20 -0.84 -0.89
N SER A 114 -7.86 -1.52 -1.83
CA SER A 114 -9.32 -1.58 -1.86
C SER A 114 -9.77 -3.03 -1.94
N LEU A 115 -10.80 -3.38 -1.19
CA LEU A 115 -11.47 -4.67 -1.21
C LEU A 115 -12.87 -4.50 -1.79
N TYR A 116 -13.22 -5.32 -2.77
CA TYR A 116 -14.54 -5.33 -3.39
C TYR A 116 -15.33 -6.56 -2.95
N PHE A 117 -16.55 -6.34 -2.47
CA PHE A 117 -17.47 -7.36 -2.01
C PHE A 117 -18.66 -7.47 -2.95
N LYS A 118 -19.01 -8.71 -3.32
CA LYS A 118 -20.12 -9.00 -4.22
C LYS A 118 -20.89 -10.22 -3.74
N ASP A 119 -21.99 -10.00 -3.03
CA ASP A 119 -22.92 -11.04 -2.54
C ASP A 119 -22.28 -12.14 -1.69
N LYS A 120 -21.10 -11.89 -1.12
CA LYS A 120 -20.30 -12.85 -0.35
C LYS A 120 -19.76 -12.22 0.92
N GLU A 121 -19.51 -13.06 1.92
CA GLU A 121 -18.96 -12.68 3.22
C GLU A 121 -17.44 -12.41 3.16
N HIS A 122 -16.78 -12.89 2.12
CA HIS A 122 -15.39 -12.61 1.82
C HIS A 122 -15.26 -11.67 0.62
N PRO A 123 -14.17 -10.90 0.49
CA PRO A 123 -13.94 -10.07 -0.68
C PRO A 123 -13.83 -10.94 -1.94
N LEU A 124 -14.28 -10.40 -3.07
CA LEU A 124 -14.12 -11.02 -4.39
C LEU A 124 -12.77 -10.65 -5.00
N THR A 125 -12.42 -9.36 -4.91
CA THR A 125 -11.25 -8.79 -5.55
C THR A 125 -10.59 -7.77 -4.62
N MET A 126 -9.26 -7.69 -4.67
CA MET A 126 -8.45 -6.68 -4.01
C MET A 126 -7.70 -5.87 -5.06
N TYR A 127 -7.57 -4.56 -4.84
CA TYR A 127 -6.66 -3.69 -5.57
C TYR A 127 -5.60 -3.16 -4.60
N VAL A 128 -4.35 -3.08 -5.05
CA VAL A 128 -3.24 -2.50 -4.29
C VAL A 128 -2.57 -1.44 -5.16
N SER A 129 -2.54 -0.20 -4.69
CA SER A 129 -1.79 0.91 -5.30
C SER A 129 -0.33 0.82 -4.87
N ALA A 130 0.59 1.01 -5.82
CA ALA A 130 2.03 1.08 -5.59
C ALA A 130 2.65 2.10 -6.55
N HIS A 131 2.97 3.28 -6.03
CA HIS A 131 3.47 4.44 -6.77
C HIS A 131 2.50 4.85 -7.89
N ASP A 132 3.01 4.83 -9.13
CA ASP A 132 2.27 5.16 -10.35
C ASP A 132 1.63 3.92 -11.01
N ALA A 133 1.55 2.81 -10.28
CA ALA A 133 0.97 1.56 -10.73
C ALA A 133 0.04 0.94 -9.67
N GLY A 134 -0.66 -0.12 -10.05
CA GLY A 134 -1.42 -0.94 -9.12
C GLY A 134 -1.68 -2.34 -9.66
N ALA A 135 -2.14 -3.23 -8.80
CA ALA A 135 -2.46 -4.60 -9.15
C ALA A 135 -3.80 -5.06 -8.58
N PHE A 136 -4.52 -5.81 -9.40
CA PHE A 136 -5.76 -6.51 -9.04
C PHE A 136 -5.46 -7.96 -8.70
N TYR A 137 -6.09 -8.43 -7.64
CA TYR A 137 -5.99 -9.80 -7.17
C TYR A 137 -7.37 -10.37 -6.89
N ARG A 138 -7.60 -11.63 -7.25
CA ARG A 138 -8.82 -12.38 -6.95
C ARG A 138 -8.65 -13.13 -5.63
N TYR A 139 -9.63 -13.08 -4.75
CA TYR A 139 -9.61 -13.93 -3.56
C TYR A 139 -9.85 -15.40 -3.92
N ASP A 140 -9.02 -16.28 -3.38
CA ASP A 140 -9.12 -17.74 -3.44
C ASP A 140 -9.56 -18.27 -2.06
N PRO A 141 -10.85 -18.62 -1.90
CA PRO A 141 -11.38 -19.10 -0.63
C PRO A 141 -10.80 -20.44 -0.18
N GLN A 142 -10.25 -21.25 -1.09
CA GLN A 142 -9.72 -22.57 -0.72
C GLN A 142 -8.40 -22.44 0.03
N ASN A 143 -7.59 -21.47 -0.37
CA ASN A 143 -6.26 -21.24 0.20
C ASN A 143 -6.21 -20.04 1.15
N GLY A 144 -7.29 -19.27 1.28
CA GLY A 144 -7.31 -18.05 2.08
C GLY A 144 -6.36 -16.97 1.55
N THR A 145 -6.05 -16.96 0.25
CA THR A 145 -5.06 -16.03 -0.35
C THR A 145 -5.67 -15.23 -1.48
N PHE A 146 -5.02 -14.13 -1.87
CA PHE A 146 -5.36 -13.43 -3.11
C PHE A 146 -4.37 -13.76 -4.21
N VAL A 147 -4.87 -14.08 -5.40
CA VAL A 147 -4.08 -14.46 -6.58
C VAL A 147 -4.10 -13.33 -7.59
N TYR A 148 -2.92 -12.98 -8.11
CA TYR A 148 -2.75 -11.93 -9.11
C TYR A 148 -3.62 -12.17 -10.33
N GLU A 149 -4.32 -11.13 -10.77
CA GLU A 149 -5.22 -11.18 -11.93
C GLU A 149 -4.77 -10.24 -13.04
N SER A 150 -4.49 -8.98 -12.69
CA SER A 150 -4.06 -7.97 -13.67
C SER A 150 -3.34 -6.81 -13.00
N GLN A 151 -2.78 -5.91 -13.80
CA GLN A 151 -2.15 -4.68 -13.31
C GLN A 151 -2.65 -3.44 -14.06
N GLU A 152 -2.70 -2.34 -13.34
CA GLU A 152 -2.91 -1.00 -13.88
C GLU A 152 -1.55 -0.29 -13.93
N THR A 153 -1.11 0.14 -15.11
CA THR A 153 0.05 1.02 -15.25
C THR A 153 -0.42 2.39 -15.72
N ARG A 154 -0.11 3.45 -14.97
CA ARG A 154 -0.39 4.81 -15.42
C ARG A 154 0.62 5.21 -16.50
N LYS A 155 0.22 6.08 -17.44
CA LYS A 155 1.04 6.50 -18.58
C LYS A 155 2.36 7.15 -18.10
N GLY A 156 3.47 6.87 -18.77
CA GLY A 156 4.78 7.49 -18.50
C GLY A 156 5.78 6.62 -17.73
N LEU A 157 5.49 5.33 -17.55
CA LEU A 157 6.36 4.38 -16.83
C LEU A 157 7.57 3.94 -17.66
N PHE A 158 8.77 4.11 -17.10
CA PHE A 158 10.02 3.60 -17.71
C PHE A 158 10.20 2.09 -17.53
N GLN A 159 9.57 1.48 -16.52
CA GLN A 159 9.58 0.04 -16.27
C GLN A 159 8.23 -0.45 -15.77
N LYS A 160 7.81 -1.65 -16.21
CA LYS A 160 6.64 -2.32 -15.64
C LYS A 160 7.01 -2.91 -14.27
N PRO A 161 6.28 -2.56 -13.19
CA PRO A 161 6.46 -3.24 -11.91
C PRO A 161 6.11 -4.71 -12.05
N THR A 162 6.79 -5.54 -11.28
CA THR A 162 6.47 -6.96 -11.15
C THR A 162 5.79 -7.16 -9.82
N PHE A 163 4.50 -7.49 -9.87
CA PHE A 163 3.73 -7.77 -8.68
C PHE A 163 3.83 -9.26 -8.32
N PRO A 164 3.95 -9.60 -7.03
CA PRO A 164 3.88 -10.97 -6.54
C PRO A 164 2.62 -11.70 -7.01
N GLU A 165 2.72 -13.00 -7.27
CA GLU A 165 1.58 -13.81 -7.72
C GLU A 165 0.52 -13.98 -6.63
N LYS A 166 0.93 -13.99 -5.36
CA LYS A 166 0.04 -14.28 -4.23
C LYS A 166 0.20 -13.25 -3.12
N VAL A 167 -0.92 -12.93 -2.49
CA VAL A 167 -0.99 -12.14 -1.26
C VAL A 167 -1.53 -13.05 -0.17
N TYR A 168 -0.77 -13.18 0.91
CA TYR A 168 -1.14 -13.99 2.05
C TYR A 168 -2.03 -13.21 3.00
N THR A 169 -2.87 -13.93 3.73
CA THR A 169 -3.68 -13.39 4.81
C THR A 169 -3.13 -13.85 6.16
N ALA A 170 -3.38 -13.06 7.20
CA ALA A 170 -3.10 -13.42 8.58
C ALA A 170 -4.30 -14.17 9.16
N GLY A 171 -4.09 -15.42 9.58
CA GLY A 171 -5.13 -16.25 10.19
C GLY A 171 -6.43 -16.33 9.37
N ASP A 172 -6.33 -16.34 8.04
CA ASP A 172 -7.46 -16.32 7.09
C ASP A 172 -8.42 -15.12 7.24
N SER A 173 -7.98 -14.04 7.89
CA SER A 173 -8.83 -12.90 8.23
C SER A 173 -8.60 -11.67 7.35
N HIS A 174 -7.36 -11.19 7.27
CA HIS A 174 -7.02 -9.94 6.58
C HIS A 174 -5.74 -10.09 5.75
N PRO A 175 -5.62 -9.40 4.59
CA PRO A 175 -4.42 -9.45 3.76
C PRO A 175 -3.24 -8.75 4.44
N ILE A 176 -2.04 -9.26 4.16
CA ILE A 176 -0.78 -8.71 4.68
C ILE A 176 -0.07 -7.97 3.55
N LEU A 177 0.14 -6.67 3.76
CA LEU A 177 0.85 -5.78 2.84
C LEU A 177 2.09 -5.22 3.51
N PHE A 178 3.05 -4.78 2.69
CA PHE A 178 4.37 -4.37 3.12
C PHE A 178 4.65 -2.95 2.63
N SER A 179 4.95 -2.05 3.55
CA SER A 179 5.51 -0.74 3.21
C SER A 179 6.97 -0.91 2.81
N ALA A 180 7.38 -0.25 1.74
CA ALA A 180 8.78 -0.11 1.39
C ALA A 180 9.52 0.68 2.48
N ARG A 181 10.79 0.34 2.68
CA ARG A 181 11.69 1.04 3.60
C ARG A 181 12.16 2.35 2.97
N GLY A 182 11.99 3.46 3.70
CA GLY A 182 12.41 4.80 3.25
C GLY A 182 11.46 5.43 2.23
N SER A 183 10.85 4.65 1.33
CA SER A 183 9.82 5.11 0.40
C SER A 183 8.40 4.79 0.85
N HIS A 184 7.41 5.23 0.07
CA HIS A 184 5.98 5.03 0.33
C HIS A 184 5.39 3.80 -0.38
N GLY A 185 6.19 3.05 -1.15
CA GLY A 185 5.68 1.97 -2.01
C GLY A 185 5.00 0.87 -1.21
N LEU A 186 3.75 0.56 -1.56
CA LEU A 186 2.98 -0.51 -0.93
C LEU A 186 3.05 -1.78 -1.77
N TRP A 187 3.55 -2.87 -1.18
CA TRP A 187 3.82 -4.12 -1.88
C TRP A 187 3.10 -5.31 -1.23
N THR A 188 2.80 -6.33 -2.03
CA THR A 188 2.06 -7.51 -1.59
C THR A 188 2.93 -8.67 -1.11
N ALA A 189 4.25 -8.51 -1.17
CA ALA A 189 5.22 -9.46 -0.64
C ALA A 189 6.45 -8.73 -0.09
N PRO A 190 7.20 -9.35 0.84
CA PRO A 190 8.51 -8.85 1.24
C PRO A 190 9.53 -9.07 0.10
N GLY A 191 10.59 -8.28 0.09
CA GLY A 191 11.73 -8.44 -0.84
C GLY A 191 12.03 -7.19 -1.65
N LYS A 192 12.66 -7.40 -2.81
CA LYS A 192 13.06 -6.33 -3.73
C LYS A 192 12.05 -6.17 -4.85
N HIS A 193 11.52 -4.97 -5.00
CA HIS A 193 10.50 -4.63 -6.00
C HIS A 193 11.03 -3.55 -6.92
N LYS A 194 10.83 -3.70 -8.24
CA LYS A 194 11.33 -2.71 -9.21
C LYS A 194 10.65 -1.37 -9.01
N PHE A 195 11.44 -0.33 -8.78
CA PHE A 195 10.98 1.04 -8.67
C PHE A 195 10.59 1.57 -10.04
N VAL A 196 9.42 2.17 -10.08
CA VAL A 196 8.66 2.37 -11.31
C VAL A 196 9.11 3.62 -12.08
N ARG A 197 9.58 4.64 -11.36
CA ARG A 197 9.95 5.96 -11.91
C ARG A 197 11.34 6.01 -12.52
N MET A 198 12.27 5.15 -12.10
CA MET A 198 13.64 5.14 -12.62
C MET A 198 14.18 3.73 -12.80
N PRO A 199 14.87 3.47 -13.92
CA PRO A 199 15.38 2.16 -14.21
C PRO A 199 16.45 1.73 -13.21
N ARG A 200 16.43 0.43 -12.84
CA ARG A 200 17.41 -0.22 -11.94
C ARG A 200 17.39 0.28 -10.49
N LEU A 201 16.32 0.95 -10.08
CA LEU A 201 16.06 1.24 -8.68
C LEU A 201 15.07 0.22 -8.13
N TYR A 202 15.15 -0.03 -6.83
CA TYR A 202 14.34 -1.02 -6.15
C TYR A 202 13.80 -0.45 -4.86
N ASP A 203 12.55 -0.75 -4.56
CA ASP A 203 12.04 -0.70 -3.20
C ASP A 203 12.42 -1.99 -2.48
N GLU A 204 12.74 -1.87 -1.20
CA GLU A 204 12.97 -2.99 -0.32
C GLU A 204 11.89 -3.02 0.76
N SER A 205 11.20 -4.15 0.87
CA SER A 205 10.19 -4.37 1.91
C SER A 205 10.50 -5.65 2.69
N GLY A 206 9.99 -5.76 3.91
CA GLY A 206 10.24 -6.90 4.78
C GLY A 206 9.21 -6.97 5.91
N PHE A 207 9.21 -8.07 6.66
CA PHE A 207 8.22 -8.29 7.72
C PHE A 207 8.25 -7.22 8.82
N GLY A 208 9.44 -6.66 9.11
CA GLY A 208 9.60 -5.52 10.01
C GLY A 208 8.77 -5.61 11.30
N THR A 209 8.22 -4.46 11.70
CA THR A 209 7.24 -4.37 12.79
C THR A 209 5.85 -4.29 12.17
N ALA A 210 4.96 -5.22 12.54
CA ALA A 210 3.58 -5.20 12.09
C ALA A 210 2.83 -3.95 12.61
N TRP A 211 2.02 -3.34 11.74
CA TRP A 211 1.14 -2.22 12.10
C TRP A 211 -0.29 -2.74 12.20
N PRO A 212 -0.80 -3.06 13.41
CA PRO A 212 -2.14 -3.60 13.58
C PRO A 212 -3.18 -2.47 13.50
N THR A 213 -3.41 -1.97 12.28
CA THR A 213 -4.25 -0.79 12.01
C THR A 213 -5.68 -0.95 12.53
N TRP A 214 -6.18 -2.18 12.61
CA TRP A 214 -7.50 -2.52 13.13
C TRP A 214 -7.67 -2.28 14.64
N LYS A 215 -6.59 -2.12 15.42
CA LYS A 215 -6.66 -1.89 16.87
C LYS A 215 -7.14 -0.49 17.25
N ARG A 216 -7.17 0.46 16.31
CA ARG A 216 -7.63 1.84 16.53
C ARG A 216 -8.46 2.31 15.35
N LEU A 217 -9.69 1.82 15.29
CA LEU A 217 -10.66 2.25 14.30
C LEU A 217 -11.50 3.40 14.87
N GLU A 218 -11.54 4.51 14.13
CA GLU A 218 -12.49 5.60 14.37
C GLU A 218 -13.52 5.58 13.25
N LEU A 219 -14.81 5.56 13.62
CA LEU A 219 -15.92 5.55 12.68
C LEU A 219 -16.39 6.98 12.46
N LEU A 220 -16.39 7.40 11.20
CA LEU A 220 -16.94 8.68 10.77
C LEU A 220 -18.12 8.38 9.86
N LEU A 221 -19.35 8.59 10.36
CA LEU A 221 -20.55 8.35 9.57
C LEU A 221 -20.95 9.64 8.85
N GLU A 222 -21.30 9.52 7.58
CA GLU A 222 -21.81 10.65 6.80
C GLU A 222 -23.15 11.18 7.36
N GLU A 223 -23.89 10.30 8.04
CA GLU A 223 -25.20 10.58 8.65
C GLU A 223 -25.12 11.46 9.90
N ASP A 224 -23.96 11.53 10.55
CA ASP A 224 -23.78 12.26 11.82
C ASP A 224 -23.77 13.79 11.61
N ASN A 225 -23.82 14.27 10.36
CA ASN A 225 -23.69 15.70 9.99
C ASN A 225 -22.43 16.38 10.55
N GLU A 226 -21.48 15.61 11.08
CA GLU A 226 -20.18 16.13 11.51
C GLU A 226 -19.33 16.44 10.28
N ALA A 227 -18.64 17.57 10.32
CA ALA A 227 -17.75 17.94 9.24
C ALA A 227 -16.62 16.91 9.12
N LEU A 228 -16.52 16.23 7.98
CA LEU A 228 -15.40 15.33 7.69
C LEU A 228 -14.07 16.05 7.93
N PRO A 229 -13.05 15.37 8.49
CA PRO A 229 -11.76 15.98 8.73
C PRO A 229 -11.20 16.66 7.48
N GLY A 230 -10.58 17.84 7.66
CA GLY A 230 -10.08 18.64 6.53
C GLY A 230 -9.08 17.91 5.64
N TRP A 231 -8.31 16.96 6.18
CA TRP A 231 -7.40 16.13 5.41
C TRP A 231 -8.12 15.18 4.44
N MET A 232 -9.32 14.71 4.78
CA MET A 232 -10.11 13.79 3.96
C MET A 232 -10.78 14.53 2.79
N THR A 233 -11.15 15.79 2.99
CA THR A 233 -11.83 16.64 1.99
C THR A 233 -10.87 17.53 1.20
N PHE A 234 -9.56 17.49 1.49
CA PHE A 234 -8.56 18.31 0.84
C PHE A 234 -8.43 18.00 -0.66
N LYS A 235 -8.59 19.04 -1.50
CA LYS A 235 -8.52 18.96 -2.98
C LYS A 235 -7.22 19.54 -3.56
N GLY A 236 -6.19 19.72 -2.73
CA GLY A 236 -4.89 20.20 -3.17
C GLY A 236 -3.90 19.05 -3.42
N LYS A 237 -2.62 19.42 -3.56
CA LYS A 237 -1.49 18.49 -3.49
C LYS A 237 -0.90 18.52 -2.08
N TRP A 238 -0.59 17.35 -1.53
CA TRP A 238 0.16 17.24 -0.30
C TRP A 238 1.64 17.53 -0.59
N GLY A 239 2.33 18.23 0.31
CA GLY A 239 3.77 18.50 0.17
C GLY A 239 4.14 19.76 -0.61
N ASN A 240 5.34 19.74 -1.18
CA ASN A 240 5.98 20.88 -1.84
C ASN A 240 5.98 20.75 -3.38
N PRO A 241 6.15 21.86 -4.11
CA PRO A 241 6.45 21.81 -5.54
C PRO A 241 7.80 21.13 -5.81
N SER A 242 7.90 20.51 -6.97
CA SER A 242 9.12 19.94 -7.51
C SER A 242 10.22 21.00 -7.71
N SER A 243 11.46 20.61 -7.45
CA SER A 243 12.63 21.50 -7.55
C SER A 243 13.92 20.70 -7.81
N ASN A 244 15.00 21.42 -8.17
CA ASN A 244 16.30 20.84 -8.53
C ASN A 244 16.19 19.74 -9.61
N CYS A 245 15.37 20.00 -10.62
CA CYS A 245 15.15 19.09 -11.74
C CYS A 245 16.31 19.10 -12.75
N HIS A 246 16.61 17.94 -13.31
CA HIS A 246 17.57 17.80 -14.39
C HIS A 246 17.09 18.59 -15.64
N PRO A 247 17.99 19.16 -16.47
CA PRO A 247 17.60 19.90 -17.69
C PRO A 247 16.66 19.12 -18.64
N LEU A 248 16.79 17.78 -18.67
CA LEU A 248 15.93 16.89 -19.46
C LEU A 248 14.49 16.75 -18.92
N ALA A 249 14.15 17.32 -17.75
CA ALA A 249 12.76 17.41 -17.30
C ALA A 249 11.87 18.13 -18.32
N LYS A 250 12.43 19.12 -19.03
CA LYS A 250 11.74 19.82 -20.12
C LYS A 250 11.48 18.95 -21.35
N LEU A 251 12.19 17.82 -21.48
CA LEU A 251 12.05 16.84 -22.56
C LEU A 251 11.22 15.61 -22.14
N GLY A 252 10.50 15.69 -21.00
CA GLY A 252 9.61 14.64 -20.52
C GLY A 252 10.27 13.61 -19.59
N PHE A 253 11.55 13.78 -19.24
CA PHE A 253 12.23 12.96 -18.25
C PHE A 253 12.12 13.61 -16.87
N ASN A 254 11.04 13.33 -16.13
CA ASN A 254 10.75 13.88 -14.79
C ASN A 254 11.74 13.38 -13.71
N ILE A 255 12.99 13.82 -13.80
CA ILE A 255 14.10 13.49 -12.91
C ILE A 255 14.36 14.73 -12.04
N CYS A 256 13.77 14.77 -10.85
CA CYS A 256 13.94 15.86 -9.89
C CYS A 256 14.39 15.32 -8.54
N GLU A 257 15.23 16.10 -7.85
CA GLU A 257 15.62 15.80 -6.46
C GLU A 257 14.37 15.78 -5.57
N PHE A 258 13.59 16.86 -5.65
CA PHE A 258 12.30 16.97 -5.00
C PHE A 258 11.18 16.89 -6.04
N VAL A 259 10.20 16.03 -5.82
CA VAL A 259 9.03 15.88 -6.69
C VAL A 259 7.77 16.41 -6.01
N ASP A 260 6.76 16.76 -6.81
CA ASP A 260 5.44 17.12 -6.29
C ASP A 260 4.86 15.95 -5.48
N GLY A 261 4.25 16.25 -4.34
CA GLY A 261 3.47 15.24 -3.61
C GLY A 261 2.09 14.97 -4.26
N PRO A 262 1.37 13.96 -3.77
CA PRO A 262 0.15 13.46 -4.40
C PRO A 262 -1.02 14.41 -4.24
N THR A 263 -2.01 14.28 -5.11
CA THR A 263 -3.32 14.90 -4.92
C THR A 263 -4.04 14.28 -3.71
N GLY A 264 -4.90 15.07 -3.07
CA GLY A 264 -5.76 14.58 -2.00
C GLY A 264 -6.72 13.47 -2.46
N ILE A 265 -7.24 12.72 -1.47
CA ILE A 265 -8.09 11.53 -1.66
C ILE A 265 -9.28 11.79 -2.60
N PRO A 266 -10.04 12.90 -2.49
CA PRO A 266 -11.21 13.13 -3.36
C PRO A 266 -10.89 13.27 -4.85
N MET A 267 -9.61 13.49 -5.19
CA MET A 267 -9.16 13.63 -6.58
C MET A 267 -8.64 12.32 -7.17
N LYS A 268 -8.49 11.27 -6.36
CA LYS A 268 -8.00 9.96 -6.80
C LYS A 268 -9.14 9.21 -7.49
N LYS A 269 -8.80 8.39 -8.49
CA LYS A 269 -9.77 7.55 -9.19
C LYS A 269 -10.08 6.31 -8.35
N PHE A 270 -11.37 5.98 -8.20
CA PHE A 270 -11.79 4.73 -7.59
C PHE A 270 -11.49 3.54 -8.51
N ASN A 271 -11.05 2.42 -7.91
CA ASN A 271 -10.66 1.22 -8.66
C ASN A 271 -11.83 0.27 -8.95
N PHE A 272 -12.89 0.38 -8.16
CA PHE A 272 -14.11 -0.38 -8.32
C PHE A 272 -15.28 0.56 -8.61
N ARG A 273 -16.18 0.12 -9.48
CA ARG A 273 -17.48 0.76 -9.70
C ARG A 273 -18.53 -0.08 -8.98
N CYS A 274 -19.30 0.55 -8.11
CA CYS A 274 -20.45 -0.07 -7.46
C CYS A 274 -21.62 -0.15 -8.43
#